data_AF-A0A930ATT8-F1
#
_entry.id   AF-A0A930ATT8-F1
#
_cell.length_a   1.000
_cell.length_b   1.000
_cell.length_c   1.000
_cell.angle_alpha   90.00
_cell.angle_beta   90.00
_cell.angle_gamma   90.00
#
_symmetry.space_group_name_H-M   'P 1'
#
loop_
_entity.id
_entity.type
_entity.pdbx_description
1 polymer ?
#
loop_
_entity_poly.entity_id
_entity_poly.type
_entity_poly.pdbx_seq_one_letter_code
_entity_poly.pdbx_strand_id
1 'polypeptide(L)' 'MAKHNQDIRNEFNEKMQHCATMDEQELLDIANVTIVKVEKDDTYNTKAKLKIFALFTSLFNCAENERMKYVKRIYSALK' A
#
# COMPACT_ATOMS: atom_id res chain seq x y z
N MET A 1 -1.41 -15.43 16.63
CA MET A 1 -0.90 -14.32 15.82
C MET A 1 -2.09 -13.48 15.45
N ALA A 2 -2.17 -12.22 15.89
CA ALA A 2 -3.27 -11.34 15.51
C ALA A 2 -3.31 -11.26 13.97
N LYS A 3 -4.47 -11.53 13.36
CA LYS A 3 -4.65 -11.26 11.93
C LYS A 3 -4.55 -9.75 11.77
N HIS A 4 -3.77 -9.29 10.81
CA HIS A 4 -3.71 -7.87 10.48
C HIS A 4 -5.10 -7.37 10.07
N ASN A 5 -5.31 -6.06 10.21
CA ASN A 5 -6.58 -5.44 9.89
C ASN A 5 -6.91 -5.63 8.39
N GLN A 6 -7.90 -6.49 8.12
CA GLN A 6 -8.31 -6.82 6.75
C GLN A 6 -8.95 -5.63 6.03
N ASP A 7 -9.46 -4.65 6.77
CA ASP A 7 -10.11 -3.47 6.20
C ASP A 7 -9.09 -2.59 5.46
N ILE A 8 -7.89 -2.40 6.04
CA ILE A 8 -6.80 -1.65 5.40
C ILE A 8 -6.42 -2.29 4.07
N ARG A 9 -6.37 -3.62 4.03
CA ARG A 9 -6.03 -4.39 2.84
C ARG A 9 -7.10 -4.31 1.75
N ASN A 10 -8.36 -4.42 2.12
CA ASN A 10 -9.48 -4.40 1.19
C ASN A 10 -9.64 -3.00 0.58
N GLU A 11 -9.62 -1.96 1.41
CA GLU A 11 -9.71 -0.57 0.95
C GLU A 11 -8.55 -0.18 0.04
N PHE A 12 -7.32 -0.60 0.37
CA PHE A 12 -6.17 -0.39 -0.48
C PHE A 12 -6.37 -1.03 -1.86
N ASN A 13 -6.84 -2.27 -1.90
CA ASN A 13 -7.06 -2.99 -3.16
C ASN A 13 -8.14 -2.33 -4.02
N GLU A 14 -9.26 -1.91 -3.42
CA GLU A 14 -10.35 -1.22 -4.12
C GLU A 14 -9.88 0.11 -4.73
N LYS A 15 -9.17 0.93 -3.95
CA LYS A 15 -8.72 2.24 -4.44
C LYS A 15 -7.58 2.15 -5.45
N MET A 16 -6.74 1.12 -5.39
CA MET A 16 -5.57 0.97 -6.27
C MET A 16 -5.82 0.14 -7.55
N GLN A 17 -7.06 -0.27 -7.84
CA GLN A 17 -7.38 -1.08 -9.04
C GLN A 17 -6.98 -0.38 -10.35
N HIS A 18 -6.99 0.95 -10.37
CA HIS A 18 -6.70 1.77 -11.56
C HIS A 18 -5.37 2.53 -11.46
N CYS A 19 -4.46 2.14 -10.56
CA CYS A 19 -3.19 2.83 -10.32
C CYS A 19 -2.30 3.04 -11.57
N ALA A 20 -2.49 2.23 -12.61
CA ALA A 20 -1.76 2.34 -13.87
C ALA A 20 -2.16 3.58 -14.70
N THR A 21 -3.34 4.14 -14.46
CA THR A 21 -3.88 5.30 -15.20
C THR A 21 -4.07 6.54 -14.31
N MET A 22 -3.76 6.44 -13.02
CA MET A 22 -3.82 7.55 -12.08
C MET A 22 -2.72 8.56 -12.38
N ASP A 23 -2.99 9.83 -12.18
CA ASP A 23 -1.91 10.80 -12.07
C ASP A 23 -1.12 10.60 -10.76
N GLU A 24 0.03 11.26 -10.67
CA GLU A 24 0.93 11.10 -9.53
C GLU A 24 0.33 11.61 -8.21
N GLN A 25 -0.45 12.69 -8.25
CA GLN A 25 -1.05 13.28 -7.07
C GLN A 25 -2.15 12.37 -6.52
N GLU A 26 -3.02 11.86 -7.38
CA GLU A 26 -4.07 10.90 -7.02
C GLU A 26 -3.47 9.62 -6.41
N LEU A 27 -2.39 9.09 -7.02
CA LEU A 27 -1.68 7.92 -6.51
C LEU A 27 -1.13 8.16 -5.09
N LEU A 28 -0.49 9.32 -4.88
CA LEU A 28 0.09 9.70 -3.59
C LEU A 28 -1.00 9.89 -2.53
N ASP A 29 -2.09 10.57 -2.84
CA ASP A 29 -3.20 10.83 -1.91
C ASP A 29 -3.85 9.53 -1.43
N ILE A 30 -4.13 8.60 -2.35
CA ILE A 30 -4.69 7.30 -2.02
C ILE A 30 -3.69 6.48 -1.18
N ALA A 31 -2.42 6.44 -1.58
CA ALA A 31 -1.40 5.68 -0.87
C ALA A 31 -1.16 6.20 0.55
N ASN A 32 -1.16 7.53 0.74
CA ASN A 32 -0.95 8.17 2.03
C ASN A 32 -2.02 7.77 3.05
N VAL A 33 -3.28 7.61 2.63
CA VAL A 33 -4.35 7.12 3.52
C VAL A 33 -4.00 5.73 4.07
N THR A 34 -3.51 4.82 3.23
CA THR A 34 -3.10 3.49 3.65
C THR A 34 -1.84 3.53 4.53
N ILE A 35 -0.85 4.37 4.20
CA ILE A 35 0.38 4.52 4.98
C ILE A 35 0.06 4.96 6.41
N VAL A 36 -0.78 6.00 6.59
CA VAL A 36 -1.18 6.50 7.91
C VAL A 36 -1.94 5.43 8.71
N LYS A 37 -2.79 4.64 8.05
CA LYS A 37 -3.50 3.52 8.69
C LYS A 37 -2.53 2.44 9.18
N VAL A 38 -1.57 2.03 8.35
CA VAL A 38 -0.53 1.07 8.73
C VAL A 38 0.36 1.61 9.85
N GLU A 39 0.69 2.91 9.82
CA GLU A 39 1.51 3.54 10.86
C GLU A 39 0.84 3.49 12.24
N LYS A 40 -0.47 3.77 12.31
CA LYS A 40 -1.25 3.80 13.55
C LYS A 40 -1.75 2.44 14.02
N ASP A 41 -1.64 1.41 13.19
CA ASP A 41 -2.10 0.06 13.51
C ASP A 41 -1.01 -0.72 14.27
N ASP A 42 -1.33 -1.11 15.50
CA ASP A 42 -0.44 -1.83 16.42
C ASP A 42 -0.33 -3.33 16.11
N THR A 43 -1.16 -3.86 15.20
CA THR A 43 -1.05 -5.26 14.76
C THR A 43 0.17 -5.47 13.86
N TYR A 44 0.66 -4.43 13.19
CA TYR A 44 1.90 -4.47 12.41
C TYR A 44 3.11 -4.20 13.32
N ASN A 45 4.04 -5.15 13.40
CA ASN A 45 5.32 -4.89 14.04
C ASN A 45 6.22 -3.99 13.16
N THR A 46 7.29 -3.44 13.75
CA THR A 46 8.24 -2.54 13.06
C THR A 46 8.77 -3.12 11.76
N LYS A 47 9.11 -4.42 11.73
CA LYS A 47 9.63 -5.08 10.53
C LYS A 47 8.59 -5.14 9.41
N ALA A 48 7.32 -5.38 9.74
CA ALA A 48 6.22 -5.36 8.78
C ALA A 48 5.97 -3.95 8.24
N LYS A 49 5.92 -2.93 9.11
CA LYS A 49 5.76 -1.52 8.71
C LYS A 49 6.86 -1.08 7.75
N LEU A 50 8.13 -1.33 8.09
CA LEU A 50 9.27 -1.01 7.23
C LEU A 50 9.19 -1.67 5.85
N LYS A 51 8.78 -2.95 5.79
CA LYS A 51 8.58 -3.67 4.53
C LYS A 51 7.49 -3.02 3.68
N ILE A 52 6.37 -2.65 4.29
CA ILE A 52 5.25 -1.98 3.59
C ILE A 52 5.71 -0.61 3.06
N PHE A 53 6.39 0.20 3.87
CA PHE A 53 6.89 1.52 3.45
C PHE A 53 7.93 1.45 2.35
N ALA A 54 8.81 0.45 2.37
CA ALA A 54 9.74 0.20 1.27
C ALA A 54 9.01 -0.13 -0.04
N LEU A 55 7.91 -0.89 0.01
CA LEU A 55 7.09 -1.19 -1.16
C LEU A 55 6.35 0.04 -1.69
N PHE A 56 5.85 0.92 -0.81
CA PHE A 56 5.29 2.21 -1.22
C PHE A 56 6.34 3.10 -1.89
N THR A 57 7.56 3.14 -1.34
CA THR A 57 8.67 3.87 -1.96
C THR A 57 8.94 3.36 -3.38
N SER A 58 8.93 2.04 -3.59
CA SER A 58 9.07 1.47 -4.94
C SER A 58 7.89 1.77 -5.85
N LEU A 59 6.65 1.83 -5.34
CA LEU A 59 5.47 2.20 -6.10
C LEU A 59 5.57 3.64 -6.64
N PHE A 60 6.05 4.59 -5.81
CA PHE A 60 6.18 5.99 -6.20
C PHE A 60 7.32 6.25 -7.19
N ASN A 61 8.33 5.38 -7.23
CA ASN A 61 9.52 5.56 -8.05
C ASN A 61 9.58 4.60 -9.26
N CYS A 62 8.45 3.97 -9.63
CA CYS A 62 8.39 3.09 -10.80
C CYS A 62 7.67 3.74 -11.98
N ALA A 63 7.89 3.19 -13.17
CA ALA A 63 7.11 3.55 -14.34
C ALA A 63 5.62 3.15 -14.16
N GLU A 64 4.72 3.85 -14.83
CA GLU A 64 3.26 3.66 -14.70
C GLU A 64 2.82 2.22 -14.98
N ASN A 65 3.42 1.59 -15.99
CA ASN A 65 3.18 0.19 -16.35
C ASN A 65 3.65 -0.81 -15.28
N GLU A 66 4.53 -0.42 -14.36
CA GLU A 66 4.98 -1.24 -13.24
C GLU A 66 4.19 -1.01 -11.95
N ARG A 67 3.34 0.02 -11.85
CA ARG A 67 2.63 0.35 -10.60
C ARG A 67 1.79 -0.83 -10.09
N MET A 68 1.10 -1.53 -10.99
CA MET A 68 0.27 -2.69 -10.65
C MET A 68 1.06 -3.84 -10.02
N LYS A 69 2.34 -4.03 -10.41
CA LYS A 69 3.24 -5.02 -9.81
C LYS A 69 3.51 -4.68 -8.33
N TYR A 70 3.75 -3.41 -8.01
CA TYR A 70 3.98 -2.99 -6.63
C TYR A 70 2.69 -2.97 -5.80
N VAL A 71 1.56 -2.58 -6.38
CA VAL A 71 0.24 -2.69 -5.71
C VAL A 71 -0.05 -4.13 -5.27
N LYS A 72 0.17 -5.12 -6.12
CA LYS A 72 0.01 -6.54 -5.75
C LYS A 72 0.93 -6.97 -4.60
N ARG A 73 2.16 -6.45 -4.57
CA ARG A 73 3.12 -6.72 -3.49
C ARG A 73 2.70 -6.07 -2.17
N ILE A 74 2.21 -4.83 -2.21
CA ILE A 74 1.68 -4.13 -1.04
C ILE A 74 0.45 -4.86 -0.51
N TYR A 75 -0.51 -5.20 -1.38
CA TYR A 75 -1.69 -5.99 -1.01
C TYR A 75 -1.34 -7.31 -0.30
N SER A 76 -0.26 -7.96 -0.74
CA SER A 76 0.23 -9.20 -0.11
C SER A 76 0.92 -8.95 1.24
N ALA A 77 1.53 -7.77 1.42
CA ALA A 77 2.20 -7.37 2.65
C ALA A 77 1.24 -6.83 3.73
N LEU A 78 0.04 -6.39 3.33
CA LEU A 78 -1.04 -5.97 4.22
C LEU A 78 -1.84 -7.14 4.84
N LYS A 79 -1.59 -8.38 4.41
CA LYS A 79 -2.19 -9.62 4.96
C LYS A 79 -1.83 -9.80 6.42
#